data_AF-A0A957X513-F1
#
_entry.id   AF-A0A957X513-F1
#
_cell.length_a   1.000
_cell.length_b   1.000
_cell.length_c   1.000
_cell.angle_alpha   90.00
_cell.angle_beta   90.00
_cell.angle_gamma   90.00
#
_symmetry.space_group_name_H-M   'P 1'
#
loop_
_entity.id
_entity.type
_entity.pdbx_description
1 polymer ?
#
loop_
_entity_poly.entity_id
_entity_poly.type
_entity_poly.pdbx_seq_one_letter_code
_entity_poly.pdbx_strand_id
1 'polypeptide(L)' 'MVQLTLPASSKISEGKTWPAPEGASRTQTFRVYRWNPDDGKNPHVDTYWVDLKQCGPMILDALIKI' A
#
# COMPACT_ATOMS: atom_id res chain seq x y z
N MET A 1 -33.49 -7.70 4.76
CA MET A 1 -32.06 -7.73 5.12
C MET A 1 -31.36 -6.71 4.23
N VAL A 2 -30.84 -5.60 4.78
CA VAL A 2 -30.15 -4.56 3.99
C VAL A 2 -28.67 -4.92 3.89
N GLN A 3 -28.12 -4.89 2.68
CA GLN A 3 -26.71 -5.12 2.43
C GLN A 3 -26.01 -3.76 2.30
N LEU A 4 -25.31 -3.34 3.35
CA LEU A 4 -24.43 -2.18 3.33
C LEU A 4 -23.19 -2.52 2.51
N THR A 5 -23.31 -2.44 1.19
CA THR A 5 -22.20 -2.66 0.27
C THR A 5 -21.65 -1.32 -0.18
N LEU A 6 -20.32 -1.24 -0.34
CA LEU A 6 -19.69 -0.05 -0.89
C LEU A 6 -20.20 0.18 -2.33
N PRO A 7 -20.45 1.45 -2.72
CA PRO A 7 -20.73 1.80 -4.10
C PRO A 7 -19.66 1.23 -5.03
N ALA A 8 -20.03 0.93 -6.28
CA ALA A 8 -19.11 0.33 -7.25
C ALA A 8 -17.80 1.12 -7.41
N SER A 9 -17.84 2.45 -7.27
CA SER A 9 -16.71 3.38 -7.33
C SER A 9 -15.82 3.43 -6.09
N SER A 10 -16.24 2.82 -4.98
CA SER A 10 -15.52 2.84 -3.69
C SER A 10 -15.01 1.45 -3.28
N LYS A 11 -15.14 0.45 -4.16
CA LYS A 11 -14.61 -0.89 -3.92
C LYS A 11 -13.08 -0.87 -4.07
N ILE A 12 -12.39 -1.26 -3.02
CA ILE A 12 -10.93 -1.35 -2.98
C ILE A 12 -10.47 -2.52 -3.86
N SER A 13 -9.54 -2.25 -4.75
CA SER A 13 -8.88 -3.24 -5.61
C SER A 13 -7.43 -3.51 -5.19
N GLU A 14 -6.83 -4.60 -5.67
CA GLU A 14 -5.41 -4.85 -5.49
C GLU A 14 -4.60 -3.94 -6.40
N GLY A 15 -3.62 -3.25 -5.82
CA GLY A 15 -2.74 -2.32 -6.51
C GLY A 15 -1.43 -2.98 -6.97
N LYS A 16 -0.39 -2.16 -7.12
CA LYS A 16 0.95 -2.59 -7.48
C LYS A 16 1.65 -3.24 -6.29
N THR A 17 2.45 -4.26 -6.56
CA THR A 17 3.35 -4.87 -5.59
C THR A 17 4.80 -4.50 -5.93
N TRP A 18 5.48 -3.89 -4.97
CA TRP A 18 6.87 -3.49 -5.05
C TRP A 18 7.72 -4.47 -4.25
N PRO A 19 8.51 -5.33 -4.92
CA PRO A 19 9.23 -6.43 -4.28
C PRO A 19 10.31 -5.93 -3.33
N ALA A 20 10.72 -6.82 -2.42
CA ALA A 20 11.81 -6.51 -1.49
C ALA A 20 13.13 -6.32 -2.27
N PRO A 21 14.01 -5.40 -1.82
CA PRO A 21 15.36 -5.30 -2.36
C PRO A 21 16.13 -6.63 -2.20
N GLU A 22 16.95 -6.99 -3.20
CA GLU A 22 17.80 -8.18 -3.11
C GLU A 22 18.78 -8.07 -1.93
N GLY A 23 18.84 -9.13 -1.11
CA GLY A 23 19.69 -9.16 0.10
C GLY A 23 19.06 -8.52 1.35
N ALA A 24 17.81 -8.06 1.29
CA ALA A 24 17.11 -7.57 2.46
C ALA A 24 16.91 -8.70 3.50
N SER A 25 17.46 -8.51 4.69
CA SER A 25 17.46 -9.53 5.75
C SER A 25 16.35 -9.34 6.77
N ARG A 26 15.76 -8.14 6.86
CA ARG A 26 14.65 -7.85 7.77
C ARG A 26 13.60 -7.01 7.06
N THR A 27 12.79 -7.67 6.23
CA THR A 27 11.73 -7.03 5.45
C THR A 27 10.44 -6.91 6.26
N GLN A 28 9.72 -5.82 6.01
CA GLN A 28 8.35 -5.63 6.48
C GLN A 28 7.48 -5.20 5.30
N THR A 29 6.30 -5.79 5.22
CA THR A 29 5.31 -5.46 4.20
C THR A 29 4.42 -4.31 4.68
N PHE A 30 4.29 -3.28 3.86
CA PHE A 30 3.41 -2.14 4.06
C PHE A 30 2.32 -2.13 2.99
N ARG A 31 1.06 -2.07 3.42
CA ARG A 31 -0.10 -1.97 2.55
C ARG A 31 -0.60 -0.53 2.56
N VAL A 32 -0.48 0.16 1.43
CA VAL A 32 -0.76 1.60 1.32
C VAL A 32 -2.00 1.80 0.46
N TYR A 33 -3.04 2.41 1.05
CA TYR A 33 -4.24 2.81 0.33
C TYR A 33 -3.92 4.00 -0.59
N ARG A 34 -4.30 3.86 -1.86
CA ARG A 34 -4.00 4.83 -2.92
C ARG A 34 -5.28 5.10 -3.69
N TRP A 35 -5.58 6.39 -3.83
CA TRP A 35 -6.69 6.86 -4.64
C TRP A 35 -6.32 8.21 -5.24
N ASN A 36 -6.59 8.38 -6.52
CA ASN A 36 -6.36 9.61 -7.25
C ASN A 36 -7.71 10.11 -7.79
N PRO A 37 -8.17 11.32 -7.40
CA PRO A 37 -9.43 11.86 -7.92
C PRO A 37 -9.39 12.15 -9.44
N ASP A 38 -8.20 12.34 -10.00
CA ASP A 38 -8.03 12.80 -11.39
C ASP A 38 -8.07 11.66 -12.42
N ASP A 39 -7.84 10.41 -12.01
CA ASP A 39 -7.77 9.26 -12.94
C ASP A 39 -9.10 8.51 -13.10
N GLY A 40 -10.12 8.88 -12.34
CA GLY A 40 -11.45 8.26 -12.37
C GLY A 40 -11.46 6.79 -11.92
N LYS A 41 -10.38 6.29 -11.32
CA LYS A 41 -10.27 4.89 -10.90
C LYS A 41 -10.76 4.69 -9.49
N ASN A 42 -11.11 3.43 -9.23
CA ASN A 42 -11.39 2.97 -7.88
C ASN A 42 -10.13 3.04 -6.99
N PRO A 43 -10.31 3.18 -5.67
CA PRO A 43 -9.21 3.04 -4.75
C PRO A 43 -8.57 1.66 -4.85
N HIS A 44 -7.28 1.61 -4.58
CA HIS A 44 -6.51 0.37 -4.57
C HIS A 44 -5.52 0.35 -3.41
N VAL A 45 -5.02 -0.83 -3.08
CA VAL A 45 -3.98 -1.02 -2.07
C VAL A 45 -2.72 -1.50 -2.74
N ASP A 46 -1.69 -0.65 -2.74
CA ASP A 46 -0.34 -1.02 -3.15
C ASP A 46 0.37 -1.74 -2.00
N THR A 47 1.24 -2.69 -2.34
CA THR A 47 2.04 -3.47 -1.39
C THR A 47 3.51 -3.15 -1.56
N TYR A 48 4.18 -2.69 -0.50
CA TYR A 48 5.59 -2.33 -0.50
C TYR A 48 6.36 -3.21 0.47
N TRP A 49 7.47 -3.77 0.01
CA TRP A 49 8.38 -4.53 0.85
C TRP A 49 9.59 -3.66 1.20
N VAL A 50 9.71 -3.28 2.46
CA VAL A 50 10.76 -2.36 2.94
C VAL A 50 11.72 -3.10 3.87
N ASP A 51 13.03 -2.92 3.65
CA ASP A 51 14.06 -3.39 4.58
C ASP A 51 14.15 -2.46 5.81
N LEU A 52 13.78 -3.00 6.98
CA LEU A 52 13.82 -2.30 8.26
C LEU A 52 15.23 -1.95 8.72
N LYS A 53 16.28 -2.57 8.16
CA LYS A 53 17.67 -2.16 8.43
C LYS A 53 18.04 -0.85 7.74
N GLN A 54 17.36 -0.52 6.66
CA GLN A 54 17.59 0.69 5.86
C GLN A 54 16.47 1.72 6.04
N CYS A 55 15.69 1.59 7.11
CA CYS A 55 14.55 2.43 7.44
C CYS A 55 14.68 2.87 8.90
N GLY A 56 14.29 4.11 9.18
CA GLY A 56 14.17 4.59 10.55
C GLY A 56 13.12 3.80 11.34
N PRO A 57 13.09 3.93 12.67
CA PRO A 57 12.24 3.12 13.54
C PRO A 57 10.74 3.45 13.41
N MET A 58 10.37 4.57 12.79
CA MET A 58 9.00 5.04 12.74
C MET A 58 8.34 4.75 11.40
N ILE A 59 7.00 4.63 11.41
CA ILE A 59 6.23 4.36 10.20
C ILE A 59 6.34 5.50 9.18
N LEU A 60 6.55 6.73 9.64
CA LEU A 60 6.79 7.89 8.77
C LEU A 60 8.07 7.73 7.94
N ASP A 61 9.13 7.16 8.53
CA ASP A 61 10.37 6.88 7.81
C ASP A 61 10.14 5.87 6.68
N ALA A 62 9.30 4.87 6.92
CA ALA A 62 8.91 3.89 5.90
C ALA A 62 8.10 4.53 4.78
N LEU A 63 7.17 5.44 5.10
CA LEU A 63 6.37 6.17 4.10
C LEU A 63 7.22 7.12 3.24
N ILE A 64 8.25 7.74 3.80
CA ILE A 64 9.18 8.62 3.05
C ILE A 64 10.07 7.81 2.11
N LYS A 65 10.39 6.57 2.47
CA LYS A 65 11.26 5.69 1.68
C LYS A 65 10.54 5.05 0.48
N ILE A 66 9.22 4.92 0.55
CA ILE A 66 8.35 4.35 -0.50
C ILE A 66 8.22 5.32 -1.68
#